data_AF-A0A2E2K6A2-F1
#
_entry.id   AF-A0A2E2K6A2-F1
#
_cell.length_a   1.000
_cell.length_b   1.000
_cell.length_c   1.000
_cell.angle_alpha   90.00
_cell.angle_beta   90.00
_cell.angle_gamma   90.00
#
_symmetry.space_group_name_H-M   'P 1'
#
loop_
_entity.id
_entity.type
_entity.pdbx_description
1 polymer ?
#
loop_
_entity_poly.entity_id
_entity_poly.type
_entity_poly.pdbx_seq_one_letter_code
_entity_poly.pdbx_strand_id
1 'polypeptide(L)'
;MSCYWLALLLVWPAVASAELRLHVDKNRIGFVQAYLENAGDAPLTVVTGNLRYQQQGDRVEIVPEQPVWSRSDGDVLLKGSLLTYAPVTLRPGEITFLQNPNIRVVAKEVVYTIPENWAALQGTWSGSTSVSLKLR
;
A
#
# COMPACT_ATOMS: atom_id res chain seq x y z
N MET A 1 42.09 -14.25 39.56
CA MET A 1 40.83 -15.01 39.36
C MET A 1 39.87 -14.13 38.59
N SER A 2 39.21 -14.73 37.61
CA SER A 2 38.82 -14.14 36.33
C SER A 2 37.72 -13.07 36.37
N CYS A 3 37.95 -11.98 35.63
CA CYS A 3 36.90 -11.07 35.15
C CYS A 3 36.20 -11.71 33.95
N TYR A 4 34.92 -12.07 34.10
CA TYR A 4 34.08 -12.44 32.97
C TYR A 4 33.47 -11.18 32.36
N TRP A 5 33.88 -10.88 31.14
CA TRP A 5 33.28 -9.85 30.29
C TRP A 5 31.89 -10.31 29.82
N LEU A 6 30.83 -9.62 30.26
CA LEU A 6 29.51 -9.71 29.63
C LEU A 6 29.57 -8.97 28.29
N ALA A 7 29.65 -9.70 27.19
CA ALA A 7 29.33 -9.16 25.87
C ALA A 7 27.82 -9.29 25.65
N LEU A 8 27.08 -8.23 26.00
CA LEU A 8 25.67 -8.08 25.68
C LEU A 8 25.55 -7.81 24.17
N LEU A 9 25.31 -8.87 23.38
CA LEU A 9 24.98 -8.75 21.96
C LEU A 9 23.59 -8.10 21.85
N LEU A 10 23.58 -6.77 21.75
CA LEU A 10 22.43 -5.98 21.29
C LEU A 10 22.17 -6.35 19.83
N VAL A 11 21.33 -7.36 19.61
CA VAL A 11 20.70 -7.59 18.32
C VAL A 11 19.69 -6.47 18.13
N TRP A 12 20.10 -5.38 17.48
CA TRP A 12 19.15 -4.39 16.98
C TRP A 12 18.33 -5.06 15.89
N PRO A 13 17.00 -5.19 16.04
CA PRO A 13 16.17 -5.56 14.90
C PRO A 13 16.28 -4.42 13.90
N ALA A 14 16.94 -4.69 12.76
CA ALA A 14 16.81 -3.84 11.59
C ALA A 14 15.31 -3.82 11.25
N VAL A 15 14.67 -2.68 11.49
CA VAL A 15 13.31 -2.46 11.03
C VAL A 15 13.41 -2.38 9.51
N ALA A 16 13.17 -3.51 8.85
CA ALA A 16 13.03 -3.57 7.41
C ALA A 16 11.90 -2.62 7.01
N SER A 17 12.26 -1.48 6.44
CA SER A 17 11.29 -0.62 5.78
C SER A 17 10.90 -1.33 4.51
N ALA A 18 9.71 -1.90 4.47
CA ALA A 18 9.16 -2.46 3.26
C ALA A 18 8.88 -1.30 2.28
N GLU A 19 9.86 -0.98 1.43
CA GLU A 19 9.73 0.02 0.37
C GLU A 19 8.82 -0.54 -0.73
N LEU A 20 7.54 -0.18 -0.68
CA LEU A 20 6.61 -0.42 -1.77
C LEU A 20 6.83 0.67 -2.82
N ARG A 21 6.98 0.28 -4.10
CA ARG A 21 7.11 1.23 -5.21
C ARG A 21 5.90 1.15 -6.12
N LEU A 22 5.32 2.32 -6.41
CA LEU A 22 4.21 2.47 -7.34
C LEU A 22 4.73 2.75 -8.75
N HIS A 23 4.21 2.00 -9.72
CA HIS A 23 4.43 2.23 -11.14
C HIS A 23 3.09 2.48 -11.82
N VAL A 24 3.14 3.24 -12.92
CA VAL A 24 1.97 3.54 -13.73
C VAL A 24 2.33 3.45 -15.20
N ASP A 25 1.43 2.89 -15.99
CA ASP A 25 1.57 2.83 -17.44
C ASP A 25 0.23 3.06 -18.13
N LYS A 26 0.24 3.60 -19.36
CA LYS A 26 -0.96 3.72 -20.18
C LYS A 26 -1.25 2.38 -20.84
N ASN A 27 -2.42 1.82 -20.58
CA ASN A 27 -2.86 0.63 -21.29
C ASN A 27 -3.27 0.94 -22.74
N ARG A 28 -3.50 -0.10 -23.54
CA ARG A 28 -3.81 0.00 -24.98
C ARG A 28 -5.10 0.78 -25.30
N ILE A 29 -5.98 0.94 -24.32
CA ILE A 29 -7.27 1.64 -24.46
C ILE A 29 -7.25 3.04 -23.82
N GLY A 30 -6.07 3.55 -23.43
CA GLY A 30 -5.88 4.91 -22.95
C GLY A 30 -6.22 5.15 -21.47
N PHE A 31 -6.41 4.12 -20.66
CA PHE A 31 -6.49 4.24 -19.20
C PHE A 31 -5.11 4.04 -18.57
N VAL A 32 -4.88 4.67 -17.42
CA VAL A 32 -3.65 4.44 -16.65
C VAL A 32 -3.84 3.21 -15.76
N GLN A 33 -2.98 2.21 -15.94
CA GLN A 33 -2.84 1.04 -15.08
C GLN A 33 -1.80 1.33 -14.01
N ALA A 34 -2.07 0.93 -12.77
CA ALA A 34 -1.15 1.05 -11.66
C ALA A 34 -0.61 -0.34 -11.24
N TYR A 35 0.65 -0.38 -10.83
CA TYR A 35 1.37 -1.57 -10.40
C TYR A 35 2.13 -1.31 -9.11
N LEU A 36 2.24 -2.32 -8.26
CA LEU A 36 2.97 -2.28 -7.02
C LEU A 36 4.13 -3.27 -7.08
N GLU A 37 5.32 -2.78 -6.80
CA GLU A 37 6.55 -3.56 -6.65
C GLU A 37 6.93 -3.61 -5.17
N ASN A 38 7.29 -4.79 -4.68
CA ASN A 38 8.02 -4.90 -3.43
C ASN A 38 9.51 -4.63 -3.68
N ALA A 39 9.95 -3.39 -3.45
CA ALA A 39 11.34 -2.99 -3.60
C ALA A 39 12.17 -3.16 -2.31
N GLY A 40 11.57 -3.73 -1.26
CA GLY A 40 12.23 -4.06 -0.01
C GLY A 40 12.92 -5.42 -0.03
N ASP A 41 13.29 -5.90 1.16
CA ASP A 41 14.04 -7.14 1.40
C ASP A 41 13.21 -8.25 2.07
N ALA A 42 11.96 -7.96 2.44
CA ALA A 42 11.04 -8.88 3.10
C ALA A 42 9.71 -9.03 2.33
N PRO A 43 9.04 -10.20 2.40
CA PRO A 43 7.70 -10.34 1.86
C PRO A 43 6.68 -9.42 2.53
N LEU A 44 5.74 -8.88 1.76
CA LEU A 44 4.68 -8.00 2.25
C LEU A 44 3.34 -8.34 1.60
N THR A 45 2.25 -8.16 2.34
CA THR A 45 0.89 -8.37 1.82
C THR A 45 0.24 -7.03 1.49
N VAL A 46 0.00 -6.77 0.21
CA VAL A 46 -0.74 -5.58 -0.26
C VAL A 46 -2.18 -5.91 -0.61
N VAL A 47 -3.02 -4.88 -0.63
CA VAL A 47 -4.40 -4.98 -1.14
C VAL A 47 -4.48 -4.41 -2.54
N THR A 48 -5.12 -5.15 -3.45
CA THR A 48 -5.19 -4.79 -4.88
C THR A 48 -6.61 -4.54 -5.36
N GLY A 49 -7.63 -4.91 -4.58
CA GLY A 49 -9.04 -4.78 -4.91
C GLY A 49 -9.83 -3.97 -3.86
N ASN A 50 -11.10 -3.70 -4.17
CA ASN A 50 -11.99 -2.86 -3.36
C ASN A 50 -11.34 -1.51 -2.97
N LEU A 51 -10.76 -0.86 -3.99
CA LEU A 51 -10.06 0.41 -3.87
C LEU A 51 -10.91 1.53 -4.47
N ARG A 52 -10.91 2.67 -3.80
CA ARG A 52 -11.51 3.91 -4.26
C ARG A 52 -10.44 4.81 -4.88
N TYR A 53 -10.77 5.37 -6.03
CA TYR A 53 -9.93 6.28 -6.80
C TYR A 53 -10.52 7.68 -6.73
N GLN A 54 -9.86 8.60 -6.02
CA GLN A 54 -10.32 9.97 -5.84
C GLN A 54 -9.40 10.94 -6.57
N GLN A 55 -9.96 11.69 -7.52
CA GLN A 55 -9.21 12.74 -8.20
C GLN A 55 -9.34 14.06 -7.44
N GLN A 56 -8.20 14.68 -7.12
CA GLN A 56 -8.10 16.01 -6.53
C GLN A 56 -7.15 16.85 -7.40
N GLY A 57 -7.72 17.63 -8.31
CA GLY A 57 -6.95 18.37 -9.32
C GLY A 57 -6.14 17.42 -10.20
N ASP A 58 -4.81 17.57 -10.14
CA ASP A 58 -3.86 16.76 -10.91
C ASP A 58 -3.39 15.50 -10.17
N ARG A 59 -3.88 15.23 -8.96
CA ARG A 59 -3.54 14.04 -8.16
C ARG A 59 -4.69 13.04 -8.18
N VAL A 60 -4.37 11.76 -8.32
CA VAL A 60 -5.30 10.66 -8.06
C VAL A 60 -4.82 9.89 -6.84
N GLU A 61 -5.68 9.84 -5.83
CA GLU A 61 -5.46 9.08 -4.61
C GLU A 61 -6.21 7.74 -4.67
N ILE A 62 -5.50 6.66 -4.34
CA ILE A 62 -5.98 5.29 -4.32
C ILE A 62 -5.93 4.81 -2.88
N VAL A 63 -7.10 4.51 -2.32
CA VAL A 63 -7.27 4.08 -0.92
C VAL A 63 -8.24 2.91 -0.85
N PRO A 64 -8.15 2.04 0.16
CA PRO A 64 -9.16 1.00 0.34
C PRO A 64 -10.51 1.61 0.67
N GLU A 65 -11.59 1.00 0.19
CA GLU A 65 -12.93 1.35 0.63
C GLU A 65 -13.18 0.74 2.01
N GLN A 66 -13.14 1.59 3.04
CA GLN A 66 -13.17 1.16 4.43
C GLN A 66 -14.60 1.11 4.97
N PRO A 67 -15.09 -0.05 5.44
CA PRO A 67 -16.39 -0.15 6.07
C PRO A 67 -16.35 0.53 7.44
N VAL A 68 -17.29 1.44 7.66
CA VAL A 68 -17.48 2.13 8.93
C VAL A 68 -18.90 1.87 9.44
N TRP A 69 -19.04 1.69 10.75
CA TRP A 69 -20.34 1.74 11.40
C TRP A 69 -20.49 3.08 12.11
N SER A 70 -21.38 3.92 11.60
CA SER A 70 -21.72 5.20 12.21
C SER A 70 -22.69 5.05 13.38
N ARG A 71 -22.34 5.66 14.50
CA ARG A 71 -23.12 5.71 15.74
C ARG A 71 -23.23 7.16 16.22
N SER A 72 -24.05 7.39 17.24
CA SER A 72 -24.24 8.73 17.84
C SER A 72 -22.96 9.31 18.47
N ASP A 73 -22.04 8.45 18.88
CA ASP A 73 -20.75 8.80 19.51
C ASP A 73 -19.57 8.81 18.54
N GLY A 74 -19.80 8.48 17.26
CA GLY A 74 -18.79 8.52 16.20
C GLY A 74 -18.80 7.30 15.28
N ASP A 75 -17.80 7.26 14.40
CA ASP A 75 -17.62 6.17 13.44
C ASP A 75 -16.66 5.12 13.99
N VAL A 76 -17.05 3.84 13.89
CA VAL A 76 -16.20 2.71 14.22
C VAL A 76 -15.72 2.04 12.93
N LEU A 77 -14.41 2.02 12.73
CA LEU A 77 -13.78 1.30 11.61
C LEU A 77 -13.95 -0.21 11.79
N LEU A 78 -14.48 -0.88 10.77
CA LEU A 78 -14.80 -2.31 10.85
C LEU A 78 -13.70 -3.16 10.21
N LYS A 79 -13.48 -4.33 10.81
CA LYS A 79 -12.71 -5.41 10.19
C LYS A 79 -13.60 -6.17 9.20
N GLY A 80 -13.36 -5.98 7.90
CA GLY A 80 -14.02 -6.73 6.83
C GLY A 80 -13.31 -8.04 6.45
N SER A 81 -13.92 -8.79 5.53
CA SER A 81 -13.26 -9.93 4.87
C SER A 81 -12.14 -9.42 3.98
N LEU A 82 -10.94 -10.00 4.12
CA LEU A 82 -9.79 -9.56 3.31
C LEU A 82 -9.96 -9.93 1.82
N LEU A 83 -10.73 -10.98 1.51
CA LEU A 83 -10.91 -11.48 0.15
C LEU A 83 -11.44 -10.43 -0.83
N THR A 84 -12.32 -9.53 -0.37
CA THR A 84 -12.85 -8.45 -1.21
C THR A 84 -11.76 -7.46 -1.65
N TYR A 85 -10.69 -7.35 -0.88
CA TYR A 85 -9.55 -6.46 -1.15
C TYR A 85 -8.46 -7.13 -1.99
N ALA A 86 -8.68 -8.36 -2.44
CA ALA A 86 -7.75 -9.14 -3.25
C ALA A 86 -6.30 -9.06 -2.73
N PRO A 87 -6.02 -9.62 -1.54
CA PRO A 87 -4.71 -9.51 -0.93
C PRO A 87 -3.69 -10.32 -1.75
N VAL A 88 -2.52 -9.72 -1.97
CA VAL A 88 -1.41 -10.38 -2.67
C VAL A 88 -0.17 -10.25 -1.81
N THR A 89 0.47 -11.38 -1.50
CA THR A 89 1.79 -11.39 -0.88
C THR A 89 2.85 -11.29 -1.97
N LEU A 90 3.68 -10.25 -1.90
CA LEU A 90 4.80 -10.01 -2.79
C LEU A 90 6.10 -10.34 -2.08
N ARG A 91 6.93 -11.18 -2.66
CA ARG A 91 8.34 -11.33 -2.30
C ARG A 91 9.16 -10.15 -2.86
N PRO A 92 10.38 -9.92 -2.36
CA PRO A 92 11.29 -8.92 -2.93
C PRO A 92 11.42 -9.04 -4.46
N GLY A 93 11.23 -7.92 -5.16
CA GLY A 93 11.26 -7.82 -6.62
C GLY A 93 10.00 -8.28 -7.34
N GLU A 94 8.99 -8.84 -6.64
CA GLU A 94 7.72 -9.20 -7.27
C GLU A 94 6.85 -7.96 -7.49
N ILE A 95 6.08 -8.00 -8.58
CA ILE A 95 5.20 -6.92 -9.02
C ILE A 95 3.78 -7.47 -9.19
N THR A 96 2.78 -6.72 -8.73
CA THR A 96 1.37 -6.98 -9.03
C THR A 96 0.70 -5.73 -9.57
N PHE A 97 -0.51 -5.88 -10.08
CA PHE A 97 -1.33 -4.78 -10.60
C PHE A 97 -2.46 -4.45 -9.61
N LEU A 98 -2.90 -3.19 -9.60
CA LEU A 98 -4.14 -2.81 -8.93
C LEU A 98 -5.33 -3.18 -9.81
N GLN A 99 -6.36 -3.78 -9.22
CA GLN A 99 -7.57 -4.19 -9.93
C GLN A 99 -8.42 -2.97 -10.29
N ASN A 100 -8.97 -3.00 -11.50
CA ASN A 100 -9.90 -1.99 -12.03
C ASN A 100 -9.43 -0.54 -11.83
N PRO A 101 -8.21 -0.17 -12.27
CA PRO A 101 -7.73 1.20 -12.09
C PRO A 101 -8.56 2.13 -12.95
N ASN A 102 -9.26 3.06 -12.30
CA ASN A 102 -10.02 4.10 -12.97
C ASN A 102 -9.25 5.43 -12.92
N ILE A 103 -8.03 5.41 -13.45
CA ILE A 103 -7.13 6.57 -13.43
C ILE A 103 -7.14 7.22 -14.81
N ARG A 104 -7.63 8.45 -14.86
CA ARG A 104 -7.66 9.26 -16.09
C ARG A 104 -6.26 9.79 -16.42
N VAL A 105 -5.96 9.92 -17.72
CA VAL A 105 -4.67 10.38 -18.24
C VAL A 105 -4.32 11.82 -17.85
N VAL A 106 -5.29 12.61 -17.39
CA VAL A 106 -5.06 14.01 -16.97
C VAL A 106 -4.34 14.14 -15.62
N ALA A 107 -4.21 13.05 -14.86
CA ALA A 107 -3.47 13.08 -13.61
C ALA A 107 -1.97 13.28 -13.87
N LYS A 108 -1.31 14.08 -13.02
CA LYS A 108 0.15 14.25 -12.96
C LYS A 108 0.78 13.45 -11.82
N GLU A 109 -0.01 13.04 -10.83
CA GLU A 109 0.45 12.23 -9.71
C GLU A 109 -0.57 11.14 -9.39
N VAL A 110 -0.07 9.94 -9.11
CA VAL A 110 -0.87 8.85 -8.55
C VAL A 110 -0.28 8.48 -7.21
N VAL A 111 -1.12 8.41 -6.18
CA VAL A 111 -0.73 8.08 -4.81
C VAL A 111 -1.54 6.88 -4.35
N TYR A 112 -0.86 5.83 -3.89
CA TYR A 112 -1.48 4.67 -3.24
C TYR A 112 -1.22 4.73 -1.75
N THR A 113 -2.29 4.72 -0.95
CA THR A 113 -2.22 4.89 0.50
C THR A 113 -3.06 3.83 1.21
N ILE A 114 -2.45 3.09 2.13
CA ILE A 114 -3.15 2.21 3.07
C ILE A 114 -3.03 2.78 4.48
N PRO A 115 -4.13 3.25 5.10
CA PRO A 115 -4.11 3.81 6.45
C PRO A 115 -3.67 2.78 7.50
N GLU A 116 -2.81 3.19 8.41
CA GLU A 116 -2.16 2.32 9.40
C GLU A 116 -3.17 1.61 10.33
N ASN A 117 -4.13 2.36 10.86
CA ASN A 117 -5.18 1.84 11.72
C ASN A 117 -6.00 0.72 11.05
N TRP A 118 -6.27 0.87 9.75
CA TRP A 118 -6.99 -0.15 8.98
C TRP A 118 -6.09 -1.33 8.64
N ALA A 119 -4.86 -1.09 8.16
CA ALA A 119 -3.92 -2.15 7.82
C ALA A 119 -3.64 -3.07 9.01
N ALA A 120 -3.48 -2.50 10.21
CA ALA A 120 -3.27 -3.24 11.45
C ALA A 120 -4.46 -4.16 11.76
N LEU A 121 -5.71 -3.70 11.54
CA LEU A 121 -6.90 -4.53 11.69
C LEU A 121 -6.93 -5.69 10.68
N GLN A 122 -6.43 -5.46 9.47
CA GLN A 122 -6.48 -6.39 8.35
C GLN A 122 -5.28 -7.34 8.25
N GLY A 123 -4.16 -7.01 8.90
CA GLY A 123 -2.90 -7.74 8.75
C GLY A 123 -2.24 -7.52 7.38
N THR A 124 -2.30 -6.29 6.86
CA THR A 124 -1.69 -5.92 5.57
C THR A 124 -0.66 -4.81 5.73
N TRP A 125 0.07 -4.52 4.65
CA TRP A 125 0.98 -3.37 4.59
C TRP A 125 0.24 -2.05 4.82
N SER A 126 0.87 -1.11 5.53
CA SER A 126 0.45 0.28 5.69
C SER A 126 1.51 1.23 5.12
N GLY A 127 1.07 2.40 4.67
CA GLY A 127 1.96 3.44 4.18
C GLY A 127 1.41 4.16 2.97
N SER A 128 2.27 4.96 2.33
CA SER A 128 1.96 5.66 1.09
C SER A 128 3.13 5.56 0.11
N THR A 129 2.83 5.35 -1.15
CA THR A 129 3.80 5.45 -2.26
C THR A 129 3.16 6.23 -3.40
N SER A 130 3.95 7.02 -4.10
CA SER A 130 3.48 7.83 -5.21
C SER A 130 4.38 7.74 -6.44
N VAL A 131 3.82 8.15 -7.58
CA VAL A 131 4.56 8.28 -8.82
C VAL A 131 4.04 9.47 -9.61
N SER A 132 4.97 10.27 -10.13
CA SER A 132 4.63 11.37 -11.04
C SER A 132 4.52 10.86 -12.47
N LEU A 133 3.40 11.18 -13.12
CA LEU A 133 3.14 10.88 -14.52
C LEU A 133 3.88 11.88 -15.40
N LYS A 134 4.84 11.40 -16.18
CA LYS A 134 5.43 12.19 -17.27
C LYS A 134 4.43 12.19 -18.43
N LEU A 135 3.64 13.25 -18.53
CA LEU A 135 2.82 13.53 -19.71
C LEU A 135 3.76 13.72 -20.90
N ARG A 136 3.91 12.68 -21.73
CA ARG A 136 4.46 12.80 -23.09
C ARG A 136 3.41 13.36 -24.02
#